data_AF-A0A3M0NM53-F1
#
_entry.id   AF-A0A3M0NM53-F1
#
_cell.length_a   1.000
_cell.length_b   1.000
_cell.length_c   1.000
_cell.angle_alpha   90.00
_cell.angle_beta   90.00
_cell.angle_gamma   90.00
#
_symmetry.space_group_name_H-M   'P 1'
#
loop_
_entity.id
_entity.type
_entity.pdbx_description
1 polymer ?
#
loop_
_entity_poly.entity_id
_entity_poly.type
_entity_poly.pdbx_seq_one_letter_code
_entity_poly.pdbx_strand_id
1 'polypeptide(L)'
;MPYMEGLLDSSERWARNPETGKGEYVENMTFDEWKKQIEIRHVNEKEQNRINKYEKVVPSIKEMHNMSTKGKPLSVIGRLYKGKLVKYRYYDETGFVDKDLDLTDHGNKKMHMIVPHVHFWVKQFDKSRGKIRLYRRSGRPLTENEIEDLRRWHNNEQD
;
A
#
# COMPACT_ATOMS: atom_id res chain seq x y z
N MET A 1 -9.05 24.42 16.08
CA MET A 1 -10.01 25.30 16.78
C MET A 1 -11.40 24.71 16.59
N PRO A 2 -12.14 24.35 17.66
CA PRO A 2 -13.55 23.99 17.51
C PRO A 2 -14.36 25.21 17.05
N TYR A 3 -15.34 24.99 16.19
CA TYR A 3 -16.31 26.00 15.77
C TYR A 3 -17.23 26.34 16.95
N MET A 4 -17.41 27.62 17.23
CA MET A 4 -18.37 28.14 18.22
C MET A 4 -19.32 29.11 17.52
N GLU A 5 -20.62 28.88 17.66
CA GLU A 5 -21.68 29.66 17.03
C GLU A 5 -21.71 31.09 17.60
N GLY A 6 -21.69 32.11 16.73
CA GLY A 6 -21.76 33.54 17.12
C GLY A 6 -20.43 34.30 17.26
N LEU A 7 -19.28 33.67 16.98
CA LEU A 7 -17.99 34.37 16.90
C LEU A 7 -17.69 34.81 15.45
N LEU A 8 -17.01 35.95 15.29
CA LEU A 8 -16.47 36.41 14.01
C LEU A 8 -15.57 35.32 13.42
N ASP A 9 -15.76 35.02 12.13
CA ASP A 9 -14.97 33.99 11.44
C ASP A 9 -13.50 34.41 11.43
N SER A 10 -12.67 33.68 12.16
CA SER A 10 -11.22 33.91 12.18
C SER A 10 -10.63 33.42 10.87
N SER A 11 -9.93 34.29 10.15
CA SER A 11 -9.24 33.97 8.89
C SER A 11 -8.02 33.06 9.06
N GLU A 12 -7.60 32.74 10.30
CA GLU A 12 -6.43 31.91 10.60
C GLU A 12 -6.84 30.60 11.28
N ARG A 13 -6.38 29.46 10.76
CA ARG A 13 -6.73 28.12 11.28
C ARG A 13 -5.53 27.21 11.41
N TRP A 14 -5.38 26.53 12.54
CA TRP A 14 -4.34 25.51 12.73
C TRP A 14 -4.75 24.16 12.13
N ALA A 15 -3.98 23.63 11.19
CA ALA A 15 -4.20 22.33 10.55
C ALA A 15 -2.89 21.52 10.45
N ARG A 16 -2.97 20.19 10.28
CA ARG A 16 -1.78 19.37 10.01
C ARG A 16 -1.39 19.45 8.54
N ASN A 17 -0.15 19.85 8.28
CA ASN A 17 0.49 19.78 6.97
C ASN A 17 0.58 18.30 6.51
N PRO A 18 0.05 17.95 5.33
CA PRO A 18 0.14 16.60 4.76
C PRO A 18 1.55 16.06 4.58
N GLU A 19 2.47 16.91 4.13
CA GLU A 19 3.81 16.54 3.67
C GLU A 19 4.78 16.44 4.85
N THR A 20 4.63 17.34 5.83
CA THR A 20 5.57 17.43 6.97
C THR A 20 5.01 16.83 8.26
N GLY A 21 3.69 16.59 8.34
CA GLY A 21 2.99 16.08 9.53
C GLY A 21 2.91 17.07 10.70
N LYS A 22 3.48 18.27 10.54
CA LYS A 22 3.49 19.34 11.55
C LYS A 22 2.22 20.17 11.47
N GLY A 23 1.87 20.81 12.58
CA GLY A 23 0.80 21.81 12.57
C GLY A 23 1.28 23.10 11.91
N GLU A 24 0.47 23.66 11.02
CA GLU A 24 0.70 24.95 10.37
C GLU A 24 -0.58 25.79 10.42
N TYR A 25 -0.41 27.11 10.33
CA TYR A 25 -1.52 28.03 10.19
C TYR A 25 -1.89 28.14 8.71
N VAL A 26 -3.17 27.93 8.42
CA VAL A 26 -3.79 28.21 7.13
C VAL A 26 -4.37 29.61 7.24
N GLU A 27 -3.76 30.56 6.55
CA GLU A 27 -4.20 31.96 6.50
C GLU A 27 -5.26 32.15 5.39
N ASN A 28 -6.22 33.03 5.64
CA ASN A 28 -7.24 33.53 4.70
C ASN A 28 -8.24 32.49 4.18
N MET A 29 -8.82 31.67 5.06
CA MET A 29 -9.84 30.69 4.68
C MET A 29 -10.96 30.54 5.72
N THR A 30 -12.21 30.57 5.25
CA THR A 30 -13.39 30.34 6.10
C THR A 30 -13.47 28.88 6.57
N PHE A 31 -14.28 28.61 7.61
CA PHE A 31 -14.47 27.23 8.10
C PHE A 31 -15.01 26.29 7.02
N ASP A 32 -15.99 26.75 6.24
CA ASP A 32 -16.66 25.94 5.23
C ASP A 32 -15.75 25.64 4.04
N GLU A 33 -14.93 26.60 3.62
CA GLU A 33 -13.89 26.39 2.59
C GLU A 33 -12.86 25.35 3.05
N TRP A 34 -12.38 25.46 4.28
CA TRP A 34 -11.43 24.50 4.84
C TRP A 34 -12.03 23.09 4.92
N LYS A 35 -13.27 22.97 5.41
CA LYS A 35 -13.98 21.69 5.50
C LYS A 35 -14.13 21.03 4.13
N LYS A 36 -14.50 21.81 3.10
CA LYS A 36 -14.62 21.34 1.72
C LYS A 36 -13.27 20.86 1.16
N GLN A 37 -12.18 21.56 1.45
CA GLN A 37 -10.83 21.12 1.01
C GLN A 37 -10.41 19.80 1.67
N ILE A 38 -10.67 19.63 2.96
CA ILE A 38 -10.39 18.36 3.67
C ILE A 38 -11.22 17.21 3.09
N GLU A 39 -12.50 17.46 2.79
CA GLU A 39 -13.36 16.47 2.16
C GLU A 39 -12.87 16.06 0.77
N ILE A 40 -12.55 17.02 -0.09
CA ILE A 40 -11.95 16.78 -1.41
C ILE A 40 -10.66 15.97 -1.27
N ARG A 41 -9.80 16.33 -0.32
CA ARG A 41 -8.55 15.60 -0.07
C ARG A 41 -8.82 14.15 0.30
N HIS A 42 -9.76 13.87 1.21
CA HIS A 42 -10.11 12.49 1.58
C HIS A 42 -10.69 11.71 0.39
N VAL A 43 -11.48 12.34 -0.48
CA VAL A 43 -11.99 11.71 -1.70
C VAL A 43 -10.84 11.38 -2.65
N ASN A 44 -9.94 12.33 -2.90
CA ASN A 44 -8.77 12.12 -3.76
C ASN A 44 -7.85 11.01 -3.21
N GLU A 45 -7.59 10.97 -1.90
CA GLU A 45 -6.80 9.89 -1.28
C GLU A 45 -7.49 8.53 -1.44
N LYS A 46 -8.82 8.46 -1.33
CA LYS A 46 -9.58 7.22 -1.60
C LYS A 46 -9.51 6.81 -3.07
N GLU A 47 -9.63 7.75 -4.00
CA GLU A 47 -9.51 7.48 -5.43
C GLU A 47 -8.11 7.02 -5.81
N GLN A 48 -7.06 7.68 -5.31
CA GLN A 48 -5.68 7.24 -5.53
C GLN A 48 -5.43 5.84 -4.96
N ASN A 49 -5.99 5.51 -3.79
CA ASN A 49 -5.90 4.17 -3.21
C ASN A 49 -6.68 3.10 -4.02
N ARG A 50 -7.63 3.50 -4.88
CA ARG A 50 -8.31 2.59 -5.82
C ARG A 50 -7.49 2.32 -7.07
N ILE A 51 -6.60 3.22 -7.47
CA ILE A 51 -5.78 3.04 -8.67
C ILE A 51 -4.87 1.81 -8.49
N ASN A 52 -5.09 0.78 -9.30
CA ASN A 52 -4.24 -0.39 -9.30
C ASN A 52 -2.95 -0.12 -10.08
N LYS A 53 -1.88 0.27 -9.38
CA LYS A 53 -0.55 0.46 -10.01
C LYS A 53 0.02 -0.78 -10.72
N TYR A 54 -0.57 -1.97 -10.50
CA TYR A 54 -0.16 -3.24 -11.10
C TYR A 54 -1.11 -3.76 -12.20
N GLU A 55 -2.13 -2.98 -12.60
CA GLU A 55 -3.20 -3.36 -13.54
C GLU A 55 -2.69 -3.89 -14.89
N LYS A 56 -1.50 -3.48 -15.32
CA LYS A 56 -0.87 -3.91 -16.60
C LYS A 56 0.33 -4.81 -16.41
N VAL A 57 0.67 -5.17 -15.17
CA VAL A 57 1.84 -6.00 -14.87
C VAL A 57 1.53 -7.47 -15.04
N VAL A 58 2.40 -8.17 -15.75
CA VAL A 58 2.41 -9.64 -15.87
C VAL A 58 3.51 -10.19 -14.97
N PRO A 59 3.22 -11.19 -14.10
CA PRO A 59 4.19 -11.69 -13.16
C PRO A 59 5.24 -12.55 -13.86
N SER A 60 6.50 -12.41 -13.46
CA SER A 60 7.54 -13.35 -13.87
C SER A 60 7.54 -14.56 -12.92
N ILE A 61 7.10 -15.72 -13.41
CA ILE A 61 7.07 -16.96 -12.62
C ILE A 61 8.45 -17.60 -12.59
N LYS A 62 8.98 -17.92 -11.41
CA LYS A 62 10.31 -18.50 -11.23
C LYS A 62 10.35 -19.47 -10.05
N GLU A 63 11.09 -20.55 -10.20
CA GLU A 63 11.41 -21.44 -9.08
C GLU A 63 12.59 -20.88 -8.29
N MET A 64 12.37 -20.61 -7.00
CA MET A 64 13.41 -20.07 -6.12
C MET A 64 13.19 -20.39 -4.65
N HIS A 65 14.28 -20.55 -3.91
CA HIS A 65 14.23 -20.79 -2.47
C HIS A 65 13.96 -19.51 -1.67
N ASN A 66 14.45 -18.36 -2.13
CA ASN A 66 14.30 -17.09 -1.43
C ASN A 66 14.01 -15.97 -2.42
N MET A 67 13.20 -15.00 -2.01
CA MET A 67 12.90 -13.84 -2.84
C MET A 67 13.63 -12.61 -2.30
N SER A 68 14.28 -11.87 -3.19
CA SER A 68 14.98 -10.63 -2.84
C SER A 68 13.99 -9.54 -2.41
N THR A 69 14.42 -8.65 -1.52
CA THR A 69 13.66 -7.44 -1.13
C THR A 69 13.87 -6.27 -2.10
N LYS A 70 14.76 -6.43 -3.09
CA LYS A 70 14.95 -5.54 -4.23
C LYS A 70 14.78 -6.30 -5.54
N GLY A 71 14.13 -5.67 -6.51
CA GLY A 71 13.81 -6.22 -7.81
C GLY A 71 13.60 -5.12 -8.85
N LYS A 72 12.99 -5.47 -9.98
CA LYS A 72 12.65 -4.51 -11.03
C LYS A 72 11.54 -3.58 -10.52
N PRO A 73 11.64 -2.26 -10.71
CA PRO A 73 10.55 -1.34 -10.43
C PRO A 73 9.21 -1.74 -11.04
N LEU A 74 8.10 -1.52 -10.31
CA LEU A 74 6.73 -1.84 -10.73
C LEU A 74 6.59 -3.23 -11.37
N SER A 75 7.12 -4.25 -10.68
CA SER A 75 7.09 -5.62 -11.18
C SER A 75 6.53 -6.59 -10.15
N VAL A 76 6.07 -7.74 -10.64
CA VAL A 76 5.61 -8.84 -9.80
C VAL A 76 6.40 -10.10 -10.16
N ILE A 77 6.85 -10.82 -9.13
CA ILE A 77 7.49 -12.14 -9.29
C ILE A 77 6.62 -13.18 -8.60
N GLY A 78 6.27 -14.25 -9.32
CA GLY A 78 5.63 -15.44 -8.77
C GLY A 78 6.66 -16.48 -8.37
N ARG A 79 6.60 -16.96 -7.13
CA ARG A 79 7.47 -18.02 -6.63
C ARG A 79 6.81 -19.37 -6.80
N LEU A 80 7.47 -20.24 -7.57
CA LEU A 80 7.21 -21.67 -7.56
C LEU A 80 7.99 -22.36 -6.44
N TYR A 81 7.34 -23.30 -5.78
CA TYR A 81 7.95 -24.24 -4.85
C TYR A 81 7.42 -25.63 -5.15
N LYS A 82 8.30 -26.55 -5.57
CA LYS A 82 7.94 -27.92 -5.98
C LYS A 82 6.86 -27.93 -7.07
N GLY A 83 7.04 -27.10 -8.10
CA GLY A 83 6.11 -26.96 -9.22
C GLY A 83 4.77 -26.28 -8.88
N LYS A 84 4.54 -25.83 -7.64
CA LYS A 84 3.33 -25.13 -7.24
C LYS A 84 3.61 -23.65 -7.00
N LEU A 85 2.75 -22.79 -7.50
CA LEU A 85 2.81 -21.36 -7.23
C LEU A 85 2.34 -21.10 -5.79
N VAL A 86 3.23 -20.52 -4.97
CA VAL A 86 2.97 -20.36 -3.52
C VAL A 86 2.85 -18.91 -3.07
N LYS A 87 3.41 -17.96 -3.81
CA LYS A 87 3.49 -16.55 -3.41
C LYS A 87 3.75 -15.66 -4.62
N TYR A 88 3.14 -14.48 -4.64
CA TYR A 88 3.57 -13.36 -5.47
C TYR A 88 4.25 -12.28 -4.62
N ARG A 89 5.34 -11.70 -5.12
CA ARG A 89 5.95 -10.49 -4.54
C ARG A 89 5.87 -9.34 -5.50
N TYR A 90 5.39 -8.23 -4.97
CA TYR A 90 5.24 -6.97 -5.66
C TYR A 90 6.40 -6.06 -5.30
N TYR A 91 6.96 -5.40 -6.30
CA TYR A 91 7.96 -4.36 -6.15
C TYR A 91 7.33 -3.01 -6.50
N ASP A 92 7.64 -1.98 -5.72
CA ASP A 92 7.20 -0.62 -5.97
C ASP A 92 7.99 0.06 -7.09
N GLU A 93 7.68 1.33 -7.35
CA GLU A 93 8.33 2.21 -8.33
C GLU A 93 9.83 2.40 -8.11
N THR A 94 10.32 2.15 -6.89
CA THR A 94 11.75 2.22 -6.57
C THR A 94 12.42 0.85 -6.61
N GLY A 95 11.69 -0.21 -6.97
CA GLY A 95 12.20 -1.58 -7.03
C GLY A 95 12.36 -2.24 -5.66
N PHE A 96 11.86 -1.65 -4.58
CA PHE A 96 11.82 -2.32 -3.28
C PHE A 96 10.54 -3.13 -3.14
N VAL A 97 10.59 -4.15 -2.30
CA VAL A 97 9.39 -4.94 -1.96
C VAL A 97 8.31 -4.06 -1.36
N ASP A 98 7.11 -4.14 -1.93
CA ASP A 98 5.91 -3.43 -1.52
C ASP A 98 5.01 -4.35 -0.68
N LYS A 99 4.68 -5.52 -1.23
CA LYS A 99 3.82 -6.50 -0.59
C LYS A 99 4.11 -7.92 -1.09
N ASP A 100 3.78 -8.89 -0.25
CA ASP A 100 3.74 -10.31 -0.59
C ASP A 100 2.28 -10.77 -0.56
N LEU A 101 1.79 -11.38 -1.63
CA LEU A 101 0.50 -12.08 -1.69
C LEU A 101 0.78 -13.57 -1.57
N ASP A 102 0.35 -14.14 -0.46
CA ASP A 102 0.55 -15.54 -0.11
C ASP A 102 -0.66 -16.36 -0.52
N LEU A 103 -0.40 -17.42 -1.31
CA LEU A 103 -1.43 -18.35 -1.80
C LEU A 103 -1.59 -19.59 -0.91
N THR A 104 -0.71 -19.77 0.06
CA THR A 104 -0.71 -20.88 0.99
C THR A 104 -0.67 -20.40 2.44
N ASP A 105 -1.00 -21.28 3.37
CA ASP A 105 -0.89 -21.04 4.82
C ASP A 105 0.55 -21.17 5.36
N HIS A 106 1.53 -21.40 4.47
CA HIS A 106 2.93 -21.72 4.81
C HIS A 106 3.08 -22.84 5.85
N GLY A 107 2.12 -23.76 5.94
CA GLY A 107 2.09 -24.82 6.95
C GLY A 107 1.83 -24.33 8.38
N ASN A 108 1.46 -23.05 8.57
CA ASN A 108 1.16 -22.44 9.86
C ASN A 108 -0.26 -21.86 9.89
N LYS A 109 -1.24 -22.76 9.84
CA LYS A 109 -2.68 -22.46 9.83
C LYS A 109 -3.16 -21.58 10.99
N LYS A 110 -2.47 -21.60 12.14
CA LYS A 110 -2.81 -20.75 13.30
C LYS A 110 -2.42 -19.28 13.11
N MET A 111 -1.31 -19.01 12.41
CA MET A 111 -0.83 -17.66 12.13
C MET A 111 -1.36 -17.10 10.80
N HIS A 112 -1.82 -17.97 9.89
CA HIS A 112 -2.38 -17.62 8.59
C HIS A 112 -3.84 -18.09 8.48
N MET A 113 -4.72 -17.49 9.28
CA MET A 113 -6.14 -17.87 9.36
C MET A 113 -6.93 -17.59 8.08
N ILE A 114 -6.42 -16.72 7.19
CA ILE A 114 -7.04 -16.33 5.92
C ILE A 114 -6.04 -16.66 4.80
N VAL A 115 -6.46 -17.41 3.79
CA VAL A 115 -5.65 -17.75 2.61
C VAL A 115 -6.54 -17.67 1.37
N PRO A 116 -6.13 -16.97 0.30
CA PRO A 116 -4.90 -16.17 0.21
C PRO A 116 -4.94 -14.91 1.10
N HIS A 117 -3.77 -14.36 1.43
CA HIS A 117 -3.66 -13.11 2.20
C HIS A 117 -2.46 -12.28 1.74
N VAL A 118 -2.44 -11.01 2.13
CA VAL A 118 -1.39 -10.06 1.76
C VAL A 118 -0.64 -9.54 2.98
N HIS A 119 0.67 -9.51 2.88
CA HIS A 119 1.57 -8.86 3.83
C HIS A 119 2.24 -7.65 3.19
N PHE A 120 2.09 -6.48 3.79
CA PHE A 120 2.82 -5.30 3.35
C PHE A 120 4.22 -5.22 3.95
N TRP A 121 5.10 -4.54 3.23
CA TRP A 121 6.43 -4.19 3.67
C TRP A 121 6.52 -2.69 3.94
N VAL A 122 7.07 -2.34 5.10
CA VAL A 122 7.31 -0.94 5.47
C VAL A 122 8.80 -0.65 5.46
N LYS A 123 9.16 0.43 4.77
CA LYS A 123 10.50 1.00 4.76
C LYS A 123 10.66 1.93 5.97
N GLN A 124 11.67 1.67 6.78
CA GLN A 124 12.09 2.59 7.83
C GLN A 124 13.55 2.95 7.61
N PHE A 125 13.85 4.24 7.56
CA PHE A 125 15.23 4.70 7.50
C PHE A 125 15.84 4.67 8.91
N ASP A 126 16.86 3.85 9.09
CA ASP A 126 17.66 3.80 10.31
C ASP A 126 18.73 4.90 10.25
N LYS A 127 18.42 6.05 10.86
CA LYS A 127 19.31 7.22 10.91
C LYS A 127 20.67 6.90 11.52
N SER A 128 20.74 5.98 12.49
CA SER A 128 21.98 5.63 13.19
C SER A 128 22.97 4.86 12.31
N ARG A 129 22.46 4.09 11.36
CA ARG A 129 23.27 3.22 10.48
C ARG A 129 23.27 3.68 9.02
N GLY A 130 22.54 4.74 8.69
CA GLY A 130 22.39 5.23 7.32
C GLY A 130 21.79 4.20 6.36
N LYS A 131 20.96 3.29 6.86
CA LYS A 131 20.44 2.14 6.08
C LYS A 131 18.92 2.05 6.13
N ILE A 132 18.33 1.58 5.04
CA ILE A 132 16.90 1.25 4.98
C ILE A 132 16.69 -0.12 5.61
N ARG A 133 15.80 -0.18 6.61
CA ARG A 133 15.27 -1.43 7.17
C ARG A 133 13.88 -1.69 6.61
N LEU A 134 13.58 -2.95 6.37
CA LEU A 134 12.32 -3.42 5.83
C LEU A 134 11.64 -4.31 6.86
N TYR A 135 10.39 -4.01 7.19
CA TYR A 135 9.60 -4.78 8.13
C TYR A 135 8.33 -5.27 7.48
N ARG A 136 8.04 -6.56 7.63
CA ARG A 136 6.82 -7.18 7.14
C ARG A 136 5.71 -7.02 8.19
N ARG A 137 4.57 -6.45 7.81
CA ARG A 137 3.40 -6.32 8.68
C ARG A 137 2.56 -7.60 8.70
N SER A 138 1.59 -7.67 9.61
CA SER A 138 0.62 -8.76 9.69
C SER A 138 -0.17 -8.90 8.39
N GLY A 139 -0.66 -10.12 8.15
CA GLY A 139 -1.46 -10.42 6.97
C GLY A 139 -2.83 -9.73 7.04
N ARG A 140 -3.37 -9.38 5.88
CA ARG A 140 -4.75 -8.92 5.70
C ARG A 140 -5.43 -9.69 4.57
N PRO A 141 -6.78 -9.75 4.52
CA PRO A 141 -7.49 -10.25 3.34
C PRO A 141 -7.16 -9.44 2.10
N LEU A 142 -7.36 -10.02 0.91
CA LEU A 142 -7.12 -9.36 -0.38
C LEU A 142 -8.08 -8.18 -0.58
N THR A 143 -7.60 -7.15 -1.28
CA THR A 143 -8.47 -6.11 -1.86
C THR A 143 -9.04 -6.56 -3.21
N GLU A 144 -10.03 -5.82 -3.71
CA GLU A 144 -10.61 -6.05 -5.04
C GLU A 144 -9.55 -6.05 -6.15
N ASN A 145 -8.64 -5.06 -6.16
CA ASN A 145 -7.53 -4.99 -7.11
C ASN A 145 -6.64 -6.24 -7.09
N GLU A 146 -6.39 -6.82 -5.92
CA GLU A 146 -5.55 -8.02 -5.79
C GLU A 146 -6.28 -9.28 -6.23
N ILE A 147 -7.59 -9.33 -6.04
CA ILE A 147 -8.44 -10.40 -6.57
C ILE A 147 -8.46 -10.33 -8.10
N GLU A 148 -8.57 -9.13 -8.66
CA GLU A 148 -8.55 -8.89 -10.10
C GLU A 148 -7.19 -9.23 -10.71
N ASP A 149 -6.09 -8.86 -10.06
CA ASP A 149 -4.74 -9.27 -10.45
C ASP A 149 -4.63 -10.79 -10.58
N LEU A 150 -5.10 -11.54 -9.57
CA LEU A 150 -5.10 -13.01 -9.61
C LEU A 150 -5.96 -13.57 -10.75
N ARG A 151 -7.16 -13.02 -10.97
CA ARG A 151 -8.05 -13.46 -12.06
C ARG A 151 -7.40 -13.25 -13.42
N ARG A 152 -6.81 -12.08 -13.63
CA ARG A 152 -6.12 -11.71 -14.87
C ARG A 152 -4.94 -12.63 -15.14
N TRP A 153 -4.12 -12.92 -14.13
CA TRP A 153 -2.97 -13.80 -14.30
C TRP A 153 -3.35 -15.26 -14.53
N HIS A 154 -4.44 -15.72 -13.91
CA HIS A 154 -4.94 -17.08 -14.14
C HIS A 154 -5.45 -17.27 -15.57
N ASN A 155 -6.16 -16.29 -16.13
CA ASN A 155 -6.70 -16.38 -17.49
C ASN A 155 -5.58 -16.31 -18.55
N ASN A 156 -4.54 -15.50 -18.33
CA ASN A 156 -3.40 -15.41 -19.24
C ASN A 156 -2.54 -16.69 -19.33
N GLU A 157 -2.71 -17.66 -18.42
CA GLU A 157 -2.02 -18.96 -18.47
C GLU A 157 -2.78 -20.01 -19.33
N GLN A 158 -3.98 -19.69 -19.82
CA GLN A 158 -4.83 -20.63 -20.59
C GLN A 158 -4.86 -20.37 -22.10
N ASP A 159 -4.21 -19.31 -22.58
CA ASP A 159 -4.02 -18.98 -24.00
C ASP A 159 -2.61 -19.39 -24.50
#